data_AF-A1R1W8-F1
#
_entry.id   AF-A1R1W8-F1
#
_cell.length_a   1.000
_cell.length_b   1.000
_cell.length_c   1.000
_cell.angle_alpha   90.00
_cell.angle_beta   90.00
_cell.angle_gamma   90.00
#
_symmetry.space_group_name_H-M   'P 1'
#
loop_
_entity.id
_entity.type
_entity.pdbx_description
1 polymer ?
#
loop_
_entity_poly.entity_id
_entity_poly.type
_entity_poly.pdbx_seq_one_letter_code
_entity_poly.pdbx_strand_id
1 'polypeptide(L)'
;MGFFAVPIGILAPLAPQWWDGKWWLVLGVLAVAVGWTALGLRRKEPNQRYRENVTIRLVVGDLFIQDASPVIGMTATFDTRVPEVIAPTSVQGHFLKRIYDGSQERLDADLDHALANVKPEGMIAKPGKQTVYPLGTVATLSPPGRLRYYCAAYTRMDEKNRASGTIRSVLDSLDNSWEEADVHGNGDPICVPVIGQGQSRIPELTPEISIRLIAFSFLLRSKKSRFASELRIVVHPSERDKINFPEFQAFLTSLAAS
;
A
#
# COMPACT_ATOMS: atom_id res chain seq x y z
N MET A 1 -16.23 -13.47 -30.62
CA MET A 1 -16.01 -14.58 -31.57
C MET A 1 -15.70 -15.83 -30.76
N GLY A 2 -16.74 -16.41 -30.16
CA GLY A 2 -16.72 -17.79 -29.65
C GLY A 2 -17.19 -18.73 -30.77
N PHE A 3 -17.14 -20.04 -30.48
CA PHE A 3 -17.38 -21.18 -31.38
C PHE A 3 -16.14 -21.66 -32.12
N PHE A 4 -15.39 -22.57 -31.49
CA PHE A 4 -15.21 -23.96 -31.93
C PHE A 4 -14.42 -24.74 -30.87
N ALA A 5 -15.01 -24.88 -29.68
CA ALA A 5 -14.69 -26.01 -28.80
C ALA A 5 -15.68 -27.10 -29.17
N VAL A 6 -15.35 -27.90 -30.19
CA VAL A 6 -16.09 -29.14 -30.47
C VAL A 6 -15.91 -30.03 -29.24
N PRO A 7 -16.97 -30.56 -28.62
CA PRO A 7 -16.84 -31.40 -27.45
C PRO A 7 -16.17 -32.71 -27.89
N ILE A 8 -14.90 -32.86 -27.55
CA ILE A 8 -14.10 -34.06 -27.77
C ILE A 8 -14.84 -35.31 -27.23
N GLY A 9 -15.71 -35.15 -26.24
CA GLY A 9 -16.56 -36.22 -25.70
C GLY A 9 -17.64 -36.78 -26.65
N ILE A 10 -18.08 -36.04 -27.68
CA ILE A 10 -19.12 -36.51 -28.61
C ILE A 10 -18.54 -37.29 -29.79
N LEU A 11 -17.28 -37.04 -30.17
CA LEU A 11 -16.63 -37.69 -31.32
C LEU A 11 -15.81 -38.94 -30.95
N ALA A 12 -15.49 -39.12 -29.66
CA ALA A 12 -14.76 -40.30 -29.17
C ALA A 12 -15.40 -41.66 -29.54
N PRO A 13 -16.74 -41.85 -29.59
CA PRO A 13 -17.34 -43.12 -29.99
C PRO A 13 -17.40 -43.35 -31.51
N LEU A 14 -17.19 -42.30 -32.32
CA LEU A 14 -17.45 -42.33 -33.77
C LEU A 14 -16.23 -42.77 -34.61
N ALA A 15 -15.02 -42.78 -34.05
CA ALA A 15 -13.80 -43.19 -34.77
C ALA A 15 -12.70 -43.78 -33.84
N PRO A 16 -12.90 -44.97 -33.26
CA PRO A 16 -11.97 -45.59 -32.31
C PRO A 16 -10.55 -45.83 -32.88
N GLN A 17 -10.45 -46.13 -34.18
CA GLN A 17 -9.21 -46.41 -34.91
C GLN A 17 -8.31 -45.17 -35.15
N TRP A 18 -8.81 -43.95 -34.93
CA TRP A 18 -8.01 -42.73 -35.09
C TRP A 18 -7.14 -42.41 -33.86
N TRP A 19 -7.34 -43.14 -32.76
CA TRP A 19 -6.77 -42.86 -31.43
C TRP A 19 -5.65 -43.84 -31.06
N ASP A 20 -5.45 -44.91 -31.83
CA ASP A 20 -4.38 -45.87 -31.63
C ASP A 20 -3.01 -45.16 -31.72
N GLY A 21 -2.27 -45.16 -30.61
CA GLY A 21 -0.94 -44.55 -30.49
C GLY A 21 -0.92 -43.01 -30.36
N LYS A 22 -2.07 -42.32 -30.38
CA LYS A 22 -2.15 -40.84 -30.33
C LYS A 22 -2.54 -40.25 -28.97
N TRP A 23 -2.43 -41.02 -27.90
CA TRP A 23 -2.70 -40.60 -26.50
C TRP A 23 -1.94 -39.34 -26.07
N TRP A 24 -0.81 -39.04 -26.70
CA TRP A 24 -0.03 -37.82 -26.48
C TRP A 24 -0.77 -36.52 -26.86
N LEU A 25 -1.72 -36.56 -27.81
CA LEU A 25 -2.54 -35.39 -28.16
C LEU A 25 -3.48 -34.98 -27.02
N VAL A 26 -4.05 -35.96 -26.30
CA VAL A 26 -4.89 -35.71 -25.12
C VAL A 26 -4.07 -35.06 -24.01
N LEU A 27 -2.85 -35.54 -23.78
CA LEU A 27 -1.91 -34.93 -22.84
C LEU A 27 -1.50 -33.52 -23.26
N GLY A 28 -1.31 -33.27 -24.55
CA GLY A 28 -1.02 -31.95 -25.10
C GLY A 28 -2.16 -30.95 -24.84
N VAL A 29 -3.41 -31.34 -25.12
CA VAL A 29 -4.59 -30.50 -24.84
C VAL A 29 -4.76 -30.26 -23.35
N LEU A 30 -4.54 -31.28 -22.51
CA LEU A 30 -4.59 -31.13 -21.06
C LEU A 30 -3.49 -30.18 -20.55
N ALA A 31 -2.26 -30.30 -21.04
CA ALA A 31 -1.15 -29.43 -20.68
C ALA A 31 -1.39 -27.97 -21.11
N VAL A 32 -1.97 -27.75 -22.30
CA VAL A 32 -2.38 -26.41 -22.76
C VAL A 32 -3.50 -25.87 -21.89
N ALA A 33 -4.52 -26.66 -21.56
CA ALA A 33 -5.62 -26.23 -20.70
C ALA A 33 -5.13 -25.86 -19.28
N VAL A 34 -4.27 -26.69 -18.68
CA VAL A 34 -3.62 -26.46 -17.37
C VAL A 34 -2.69 -25.24 -17.43
N GLY A 35 -1.89 -25.10 -18.49
CA GLY A 35 -1.04 -23.94 -18.71
C GLY A 35 -1.84 -22.65 -18.86
N TRP A 36 -2.97 -22.70 -19.57
CA TRP A 36 -3.88 -21.57 -19.76
C TRP A 36 -4.60 -21.19 -18.47
N THR A 37 -5.03 -22.18 -17.68
CA THR A 37 -5.60 -21.93 -16.34
C THR A 37 -4.53 -21.38 -15.42
N ALA A 38 -3.31 -21.92 -15.40
CA ALA A 38 -2.20 -21.43 -14.58
C ALA A 38 -1.79 -19.99 -14.95
N LEU A 39 -1.77 -19.63 -16.24
CA LEU A 39 -1.55 -18.26 -16.69
C LEU A 39 -2.73 -17.34 -16.35
N GLY A 40 -3.98 -17.81 -16.52
CA GLY A 40 -5.18 -17.06 -16.15
C GLY A 40 -5.36 -16.88 -14.64
N LEU A 41 -4.82 -17.80 -13.84
CA LEU A 41 -4.73 -17.76 -12.38
C LEU A 41 -3.66 -16.81 -11.87
N ARG A 42 -2.84 -16.18 -12.74
CA ARG A 42 -2.10 -14.98 -12.36
C ARG A 42 -3.12 -13.90 -12.03
N ARG A 43 -3.51 -13.86 -10.76
CA ARG A 43 -4.42 -12.87 -10.18
C ARG A 43 -3.91 -11.50 -10.60
N LYS A 44 -4.64 -10.86 -11.51
CA LYS A 44 -4.33 -9.50 -11.94
C LYS A 44 -4.41 -8.61 -10.72
N GLU A 45 -3.41 -7.75 -10.58
CA GLU A 45 -3.40 -6.70 -9.58
C GLU A 45 -4.61 -5.78 -9.77
N PRO A 46 -5.42 -5.55 -8.73
CA PRO A 46 -6.57 -4.66 -8.82
C PRO A 46 -6.17 -3.28 -9.31
N ASN A 47 -6.93 -2.76 -10.27
CA ASN A 47 -6.70 -1.46 -10.89
C ASN A 47 -8.02 -0.87 -11.35
N GLN A 48 -8.27 0.40 -11.03
CA GLN A 48 -9.42 1.15 -11.51
C GLN A 48 -9.03 2.59 -11.82
N ARG A 49 -9.46 3.08 -12.99
CA ARG A 49 -9.39 4.49 -13.38
C ARG A 49 -10.75 5.16 -13.16
N TYR A 50 -10.73 6.37 -12.63
CA TYR A 50 -11.92 7.16 -12.30
C TYR A 50 -12.07 8.37 -13.23
N ARG A 51 -13.23 9.04 -13.19
CA ARG A 51 -13.59 10.14 -14.10
C ARG A 51 -12.71 11.37 -13.90
N GLU A 52 -12.19 11.55 -12.68
CA GLU A 52 -11.29 12.61 -12.25
C GLU A 52 -9.86 12.46 -12.84
N ASN A 53 -9.67 11.53 -13.79
CA ASN A 53 -8.37 11.15 -14.36
C ASN A 53 -7.36 10.67 -13.32
N VAL A 54 -7.86 10.09 -12.22
CA VAL A 54 -7.05 9.42 -11.20
C VAL A 54 -7.15 7.91 -11.33
N THR A 55 -6.09 7.21 -10.95
CA THR A 55 -6.04 5.74 -10.97
C THR A 55 -5.74 5.21 -9.58
N ILE A 56 -6.43 4.17 -9.14
CA ILE A 56 -6.12 3.45 -7.89
C ILE A 56 -5.67 2.03 -8.26
N ARG A 57 -4.50 1.63 -7.76
CA ARG A 57 -3.90 0.31 -7.99
C ARG A 57 -3.53 -0.36 -6.67
N LEU A 58 -3.69 -1.68 -6.62
CA LEU A 58 -3.14 -2.52 -5.57
C LEU A 58 -1.94 -3.28 -6.13
N VAL A 59 -0.74 -2.97 -5.65
CA VAL A 59 0.53 -3.50 -6.19
C VAL A 59 1.17 -4.42 -5.16
N VAL A 60 1.62 -5.61 -5.57
CA VAL A 60 2.42 -6.49 -4.71
C VAL A 60 3.90 -6.17 -4.90
N GLY A 61 4.56 -5.73 -3.83
CA GLY A 61 5.98 -5.40 -3.91
C GLY A 61 6.50 -4.60 -2.74
N ASP A 62 7.57 -3.85 -3.02
CA ASP A 62 8.28 -3.03 -2.04
C ASP A 62 7.87 -1.55 -2.19
N LEU A 63 7.61 -0.88 -1.07
CA LEU A 63 7.19 0.53 -1.05
C LEU A 63 8.24 1.45 -1.65
N PHE A 64 9.53 1.19 -1.41
CA PHE A 64 10.62 2.12 -1.74
C PHE A 64 11.19 1.95 -3.16
N ILE A 65 10.72 0.96 -3.93
CA ILE A 65 11.07 0.81 -5.35
C ILE A 65 10.00 1.40 -6.27
N GLN A 66 8.90 1.89 -5.70
CA GLN A 66 7.85 2.54 -6.48
C GLN A 66 8.33 3.93 -6.91
N ASP A 67 8.18 4.24 -8.19
CA ASP A 67 8.32 5.62 -8.69
C ASP A 67 7.05 6.43 -8.34
N ALA A 68 6.84 6.64 -7.03
CA ALA A 68 5.70 7.32 -6.43
C ALA A 68 6.10 7.81 -5.02
N SER A 69 5.64 8.99 -4.62
CA SER A 69 5.92 9.59 -3.32
C SER A 69 5.28 8.78 -2.20
N PRO A 70 6.01 8.21 -1.22
CA PRO A 70 5.42 7.32 -0.23
C PRO A 70 4.84 8.06 0.97
N VAL A 71 3.72 7.54 1.50
CA VAL A 71 3.26 7.83 2.86
C VAL A 71 3.97 6.86 3.82
N ILE A 72 4.72 7.42 4.78
CA ILE A 72 5.49 6.67 5.76
C ILE A 72 4.80 6.77 7.11
N GLY A 73 4.38 5.63 7.64
CA GLY A 73 3.75 5.55 8.95
C GLY A 73 4.71 5.90 10.09
N MET A 74 4.31 6.85 10.94
CA MET A 74 5.07 7.30 12.10
C MET A 74 4.24 7.22 13.39
N THR A 75 4.96 7.27 14.51
CA THR A 75 4.35 7.60 15.81
C THR A 75 4.31 9.11 16.00
N ALA A 76 3.49 9.57 16.94
CA ALA A 76 3.35 10.98 17.31
C ALA A 76 4.64 11.60 17.86
N THR A 77 5.66 10.80 18.17
CA THR A 77 6.98 11.29 18.59
C THR A 77 7.99 11.33 17.44
N PHE A 78 7.62 10.89 16.24
CA PHE A 78 8.50 10.82 15.06
C PHE A 78 9.85 10.17 15.36
N ASP A 79 9.81 9.08 16.15
CA ASP A 79 11.03 8.40 16.60
C ASP A 79 11.70 7.64 15.43
N THR A 80 13.02 7.64 15.45
CA THR A 80 13.89 7.14 14.37
C THR A 80 14.96 6.17 14.88
N ARG A 81 15.03 5.94 16.21
CA ARG A 81 16.11 5.17 16.82
C ARG A 81 15.96 3.67 16.56
N VAL A 82 16.84 3.13 15.71
CA VAL A 82 16.91 1.70 15.36
C VAL A 82 18.12 1.06 16.06
N PRO A 83 18.04 -0.17 16.60
CA PRO A 83 16.86 -1.06 16.68
C PRO A 83 16.03 -0.89 17.97
N GLU A 84 16.44 -0.01 18.87
CA GLU A 84 15.89 0.08 20.24
C GLU A 84 14.41 0.49 20.29
N VAL A 85 14.01 1.45 19.47
CA VAL A 85 12.63 1.99 19.45
C VAL A 85 11.90 1.57 18.18
N ILE A 86 12.58 1.68 17.03
CA ILE A 86 12.05 1.34 15.72
C ILE A 86 12.67 0.03 15.23
N ALA A 87 11.81 -0.92 14.85
CA ALA A 87 12.25 -2.21 14.34
C ALA A 87 12.97 -2.05 12.98
N PRO A 88 14.15 -2.67 12.75
CA PRO A 88 14.88 -2.58 11.48
C PRO A 88 14.11 -3.06 10.25
N THR A 89 13.15 -3.98 10.44
CA THR A 89 12.32 -4.57 9.39
C THR A 89 11.01 -3.82 9.13
N SER A 90 10.75 -2.75 9.89
CA SER A 90 9.58 -1.89 9.68
C SER A 90 9.75 -1.00 8.45
N VAL A 91 8.65 -0.40 7.98
CA VAL A 91 8.69 0.61 6.91
C VAL A 91 9.62 1.77 7.29
N GLN A 92 9.56 2.26 8.53
CA GLN A 92 10.46 3.32 9.04
C GLN A 92 11.93 2.87 9.06
N GLY A 93 12.21 1.63 9.48
CA GLY A 93 13.57 1.08 9.47
C GLY A 93 14.14 0.97 8.05
N HIS A 94 13.31 0.53 7.09
CA HIS A 94 13.68 0.52 5.67
C HIS A 94 13.84 1.94 5.09
N PHE A 95 13.01 2.89 5.52
CA PHE A 95 13.12 4.29 5.13
C PHE A 95 14.48 4.88 5.54
N LEU A 96 14.83 4.74 6.82
CA LEU A 96 16.13 5.16 7.35
C LEU A 96 17.29 4.50 6.60
N LYS A 97 17.23 3.17 6.42
CA LYS A 97 18.33 2.42 5.77
C LYS A 97 18.53 2.80 4.30
N ARG A 98 17.44 2.96 3.54
CA ARG A 98 17.51 3.07 2.07
C ARG A 98 17.53 4.49 1.54
N ILE A 99 16.88 5.42 2.23
CA ILE A 99 16.75 6.81 1.76
C ILE A 99 17.78 7.71 2.45
N TYR A 100 18.16 7.36 3.69
CA TYR A 100 19.12 8.11 4.49
C TYR A 100 20.44 7.38 4.69
N ASP A 101 20.68 6.26 3.99
CA ASP A 101 21.88 5.43 4.11
C ASP A 101 22.18 4.98 5.56
N GLY A 102 21.13 4.87 6.40
CA GLY A 102 21.26 4.55 7.82
C GLY A 102 21.62 5.74 8.71
N SER A 103 21.74 6.96 8.18
CA SER A 103 22.05 8.16 8.96
C SER A 103 20.82 8.67 9.72
N GLN A 104 20.74 8.31 11.00
CA GLN A 104 19.67 8.78 11.88
C GLN A 104 19.72 10.31 12.05
N GLU A 105 20.93 10.88 12.14
CA GLU A 105 21.14 12.32 12.28
C GLU A 105 20.53 13.12 11.12
N ARG A 106 20.73 12.68 9.87
CA ARG A 106 20.14 13.34 8.69
C ARG A 106 18.62 13.24 8.69
N LEU A 107 18.06 12.08 9.03
CA LEU A 107 16.62 11.90 9.12
C LEU A 107 16.01 12.76 10.24
N ASP A 108 16.69 12.84 11.38
CA ASP A 108 16.26 13.67 12.51
C ASP A 108 16.29 15.15 12.14
N ALA A 109 17.34 15.63 11.48
CA ALA A 109 17.43 17.02 11.03
C ALA A 109 16.31 17.39 10.04
N ASP A 110 16.01 16.52 9.07
CA ASP A 110 14.92 16.75 8.11
C ASP A 110 13.55 16.76 8.79
N LEU A 111 13.31 15.85 9.74
CA LEU A 111 12.08 15.81 10.54
C LEU A 111 11.93 17.05 11.42
N ASP A 112 13.00 17.46 12.11
CA ASP A 112 12.97 18.63 12.99
C ASP A 112 12.70 19.91 12.19
N HIS A 113 13.28 20.03 11.00
CA HIS A 113 12.98 21.13 10.08
C HIS A 113 11.52 21.10 9.62
N ALA A 114 11.00 19.95 9.19
CA ALA A 114 9.61 19.81 8.75
C ALA A 114 8.58 20.07 9.88
N LEU A 115 8.94 19.78 11.13
CA LEU A 115 8.08 19.92 12.31
C LEU A 115 8.26 21.25 13.04
N ALA A 116 9.15 22.15 12.59
CA ALA A 116 9.52 23.37 13.31
C ALA A 116 8.33 24.30 13.64
N ASN A 117 7.31 24.31 12.78
CA ASN A 117 6.10 25.14 12.95
C ASN A 117 4.90 24.38 13.54
N VAL A 118 5.06 23.10 13.87
CA VAL A 118 3.99 22.29 14.46
C VAL A 118 4.08 22.39 15.98
N LYS A 119 3.01 22.90 16.60
CA LYS A 119 2.93 22.99 18.06
C LYS A 119 2.82 21.58 18.68
N PRO A 120 3.74 21.18 19.57
CA PRO A 120 3.61 19.92 20.30
C PRO A 120 2.38 19.91 21.23
N GLU A 121 1.78 18.73 21.42
CA GLU A 121 0.72 18.50 22.41
C GLU A 121 1.28 18.26 23.82
N GLY A 122 2.52 17.79 23.92
CA GLY A 122 3.15 17.50 25.20
C GLY A 122 4.48 16.78 25.08
N MET A 123 4.89 16.16 26.18
CA MET A 123 6.09 15.32 26.27
C MET A 123 5.78 14.00 26.98
N ILE A 124 6.53 12.95 26.64
CA ILE A 124 6.47 11.64 27.30
C ILE A 124 7.86 11.18 27.73
N ALA A 125 7.99 10.73 28.98
CA ALA A 125 9.25 10.21 29.50
C ALA A 125 9.48 8.76 29.02
N LYS A 126 10.21 8.61 27.92
CA LYS A 126 10.57 7.32 27.32
C LYS A 126 11.96 7.37 26.67
N PRO A 127 12.58 6.22 26.35
CA PRO A 127 13.75 6.18 25.47
C PRO A 127 13.43 6.68 24.06
N GLY A 128 14.36 7.42 23.44
CA GLY A 128 14.17 8.02 22.11
C GLY A 128 13.65 9.45 22.17
N LYS A 129 12.89 9.87 21.17
CA LYS A 129 12.27 11.21 21.11
C LYS A 129 11.10 11.29 22.09
N GLN A 130 10.98 12.44 22.77
CA GLN A 130 10.03 12.63 23.86
C GLN A 130 8.92 13.64 23.54
N THR A 131 9.16 14.55 22.59
CA THR A 131 8.16 15.50 22.11
C THR A 131 7.01 14.77 21.43
N VAL A 132 5.77 15.05 21.83
CA VAL A 132 4.56 14.44 21.27
C VAL A 132 3.83 15.48 20.43
N TYR A 133 3.64 15.18 19.15
CA TYR A 133 2.88 15.98 18.20
C TYR A 133 1.42 15.49 18.10
N PRO A 134 0.50 16.34 17.63
CA PRO A 134 -0.87 15.92 17.34
C PRO A 134 -0.93 14.70 16.42
N LEU A 135 -1.86 13.78 16.69
CA LEU A 135 -2.19 12.73 15.73
C LEU A 135 -2.71 13.35 14.43
N GLY A 136 -2.35 12.74 13.31
CA GLY A 136 -2.58 13.30 11.98
C GLY A 136 -1.50 14.27 11.51
N THR A 137 -0.54 14.67 12.35
CA THR A 137 0.60 15.50 11.89
C THR A 137 1.36 14.78 10.78
N VAL A 138 1.66 15.50 9.70
CA VAL A 138 2.47 14.99 8.59
C VAL A 138 3.71 15.85 8.42
N ALA A 139 4.88 15.24 8.45
CA ALA A 139 6.15 15.87 8.13
C ALA A 139 6.54 15.51 6.68
N THR A 140 6.53 16.50 5.80
CA THR A 140 6.89 16.31 4.38
C THR A 140 8.40 16.45 4.20
N LEU A 141 9.08 15.34 3.86
CA LEU A 141 10.52 15.31 3.64
C LEU A 141 10.86 15.28 2.15
N SER A 142 11.91 16.02 1.78
CA SER A 142 12.37 16.17 0.39
C SER A 142 13.88 15.89 0.27
N PRO A 143 14.34 14.66 0.59
CA PRO A 143 15.74 14.29 0.36
C PRO A 143 16.08 14.41 -1.15
N PRO A 144 17.38 14.44 -1.52
CA PRO A 144 17.80 14.57 -2.91
C PRO A 144 17.08 13.60 -3.84
N GLY A 145 16.33 14.14 -4.81
CA GLY A 145 15.51 13.35 -5.72
C GLY A 145 14.18 14.04 -6.06
N ARG A 146 13.37 13.34 -6.86
CA ARG A 146 12.05 13.82 -7.27
C ARG A 146 10.97 13.59 -6.20
N LEU A 147 11.06 12.47 -5.50
CA LEU A 147 9.98 12.01 -4.62
C LEU A 147 9.89 12.85 -3.35
N ARG A 148 8.70 12.88 -2.77
CA ARG A 148 8.40 13.46 -1.47
C ARG A 148 7.98 12.34 -0.53
N TYR A 149 8.36 12.43 0.74
CA TYR A 149 8.05 11.42 1.75
C TYR A 149 7.13 12.04 2.79
N TYR A 150 5.88 11.59 2.83
CA TYR A 150 4.86 12.10 3.74
C TYR A 150 4.89 11.27 5.02
N CYS A 151 5.64 11.72 6.01
CA CYS A 151 5.80 11.02 7.29
C CYS A 151 4.61 11.32 8.19
N ALA A 152 3.67 10.38 8.34
CA ALA A 152 2.36 10.63 8.93
C ALA A 152 2.20 9.98 10.31
N ALA A 153 1.98 10.79 11.34
CA ALA A 153 1.80 10.34 12.72
C ALA A 153 0.38 9.83 12.96
N TYR A 154 0.19 8.50 12.97
CA TYR A 154 -1.13 7.89 13.20
C TYR A 154 -1.22 7.03 14.47
N THR A 155 -0.12 6.89 15.22
CA THR A 155 -0.09 6.17 16.50
C THR A 155 0.56 7.00 17.60
N ARG A 156 0.21 6.75 18.85
CA ARG A 156 0.93 7.24 20.04
C ARG A 156 1.79 6.11 20.59
N MET A 157 2.81 6.47 21.37
CA MET A 157 3.61 5.51 22.14
C MET A 157 3.35 5.70 23.64
N ASP A 158 3.44 4.61 24.39
CA ASP A 158 3.55 4.64 25.85
C ASP A 158 5.02 4.78 26.31
N GLU A 159 5.23 4.81 27.63
CA GLU A 159 6.56 4.95 28.25
C GLU A 159 7.51 3.78 27.90
N LYS A 160 6.95 2.67 27.41
CA LYS A 160 7.67 1.45 27.00
C LYS A 160 7.81 1.35 25.48
N ASN A 161 7.59 2.44 24.74
CA ASN A 161 7.65 2.49 23.28
C ASN A 161 6.65 1.55 22.57
N ARG A 162 5.52 1.20 23.22
CA ARG A 162 4.46 0.42 22.58
C ARG A 162 3.56 1.36 21.82
N ALA A 163 3.51 1.20 20.50
CA ALA A 163 2.63 2.00 19.66
C ALA A 163 1.17 1.51 19.74
N SER A 164 0.22 2.45 19.77
CA SER A 164 -1.22 2.22 19.67
C SER A 164 -1.88 3.31 18.85
N GLY A 165 -2.93 2.97 18.11
CA GLY A 165 -3.68 3.92 17.29
C GLY A 165 -5.14 3.53 17.17
N THR A 166 -5.88 4.32 16.41
CA THR A 166 -7.30 4.09 16.13
C THR A 166 -7.55 4.20 14.62
N ILE A 167 -8.70 3.71 14.14
CA ILE A 167 -9.11 3.94 12.75
C ILE A 167 -9.20 5.45 12.46
N ARG A 168 -9.69 6.24 13.43
CA ARG A 168 -9.80 7.69 13.28
C ARG A 168 -8.44 8.35 13.06
N SER A 169 -7.42 8.00 13.85
CA SER A 169 -6.09 8.57 13.67
C SER A 169 -5.43 8.19 12.35
N VAL A 170 -5.75 7.01 11.79
CA VAL A 170 -5.34 6.64 10.43
C VAL A 170 -6.04 7.50 9.39
N LEU A 171 -7.36 7.69 9.50
CA LEU A 171 -8.11 8.56 8.58
C LEU A 171 -7.62 10.02 8.63
N ASP A 172 -7.41 10.57 9.82
CA ASP A 172 -6.88 11.93 10.00
C ASP A 172 -5.47 12.05 9.35
N SER A 173 -4.63 11.03 9.54
CA SER A 173 -3.28 11.00 8.92
C SER A 173 -3.32 10.89 7.40
N LEU A 174 -4.29 10.15 6.84
CA LEU A 174 -4.48 10.04 5.39
C LEU A 174 -4.95 11.37 4.80
N ASP A 175 -5.97 12.00 5.40
CA ASP A 175 -6.51 13.28 4.93
C ASP A 175 -5.41 14.37 4.92
N ASN A 176 -4.65 14.47 6.00
CA ASN A 176 -3.53 15.41 6.08
C ASN A 176 -2.38 15.04 5.13
N SER A 177 -2.13 13.75 4.87
CA SER A 177 -1.13 13.36 3.86
C SER A 177 -1.55 13.76 2.45
N TRP A 178 -2.86 13.71 2.16
CA TRP A 178 -3.38 14.18 0.88
C TRP A 178 -3.30 15.70 0.74
N GLU A 179 -3.53 16.45 1.83
CA GLU A 179 -3.31 17.90 1.87
C GLU A 179 -1.86 18.25 1.57
N GLU A 180 -0.90 17.62 2.27
CA GLU A 180 0.52 17.82 2.03
C GLU A 180 0.93 17.46 0.60
N ALA A 181 0.34 16.42 0.03
CA ALA A 181 0.59 16.05 -1.37
C ALA A 181 -0.01 17.04 -2.38
N ASP A 182 -1.11 17.70 -2.05
CA ASP A 182 -1.68 18.79 -2.86
C ASP A 182 -0.71 19.98 -2.89
N VAL A 183 -0.12 20.31 -1.74
CA VAL A 183 0.81 21.44 -1.60
C VAL A 183 2.19 21.15 -2.19
N HIS A 184 2.73 19.95 -1.99
CA HIS A 184 4.14 19.64 -2.28
C HIS A 184 4.36 18.60 -3.38
N GLY A 185 3.32 17.87 -3.79
CA GLY A 185 3.42 16.68 -4.62
C GLY A 185 3.33 16.92 -6.13
N ASN A 186 2.96 18.11 -6.59
CA ASN A 186 2.86 18.47 -8.03
C ASN A 186 1.98 17.52 -8.88
N GLY A 187 1.00 16.83 -8.28
CA GLY A 187 0.17 15.85 -9.00
C GLY A 187 0.85 14.50 -9.29
N ASP A 188 2.04 14.27 -8.73
CA ASP A 188 2.77 13.02 -8.89
C ASP A 188 2.03 11.82 -8.26
N PRO A 189 2.31 10.58 -8.72
CA PRO A 189 1.78 9.38 -8.07
C PRO A 189 2.20 9.29 -6.61
N ILE A 190 1.29 8.80 -5.77
CA ILE A 190 1.52 8.54 -4.35
C ILE A 190 1.43 7.03 -4.10
N CYS A 191 2.27 6.51 -3.21
CA CYS A 191 2.15 5.14 -2.74
C CYS A 191 1.97 5.06 -1.23
N VAL A 192 1.17 4.10 -0.77
CA VAL A 192 0.85 3.90 0.65
C VAL A 192 0.98 2.42 0.96
N PRO A 193 1.75 2.02 1.99
CA PRO A 193 1.78 0.63 2.44
C PRO A 193 0.43 0.28 3.09
N VAL A 194 0.13 -1.01 3.25
CA VAL A 194 -1.02 -1.41 4.08
C VAL A 194 -0.78 -0.95 5.53
N ILE A 195 -1.62 -0.02 6.02
CA ILE A 195 -1.52 0.58 7.36
C ILE A 195 -2.22 -0.31 8.39
N GLY A 196 -1.79 -0.25 9.66
CA GLY A 196 -2.44 -0.95 10.77
C GLY A 196 -1.92 -2.36 11.01
N GLN A 197 -1.01 -2.84 10.15
CA GLN A 197 -0.35 -4.13 10.31
C GLN A 197 0.92 -4.00 11.17
N GLY A 198 1.24 -5.07 11.91
CA GLY A 198 2.48 -5.16 12.67
C GLY A 198 2.50 -4.33 13.95
N GLN A 199 3.44 -3.37 14.04
CA GLN A 199 3.80 -2.72 15.30
C GLN A 199 2.80 -1.65 15.77
N SER A 200 1.88 -1.21 14.91
CA SER A 200 0.92 -0.13 15.22
C SER A 200 -0.25 -0.53 16.12
N ARG A 201 -0.49 -1.84 16.28
CA ARG A 201 -1.50 -2.43 17.19
C ARG A 201 -2.87 -1.75 17.12
N ILE A 202 -3.50 -1.79 15.94
CA ILE A 202 -4.88 -1.34 15.72
C ILE A 202 -5.70 -2.59 15.36
N PRO A 203 -6.23 -3.36 16.33
CA PRO A 203 -6.82 -4.67 16.08
C PRO A 203 -8.01 -4.66 15.11
N GLU A 204 -8.75 -3.56 15.11
CA GLU A 204 -9.93 -3.34 14.25
C GLU A 204 -9.55 -3.09 12.78
N LEU A 205 -8.30 -2.71 12.50
CA LEU A 205 -7.85 -2.34 11.16
C LEU A 205 -7.21 -3.53 10.46
N THR A 206 -8.05 -4.44 9.95
CA THR A 206 -7.58 -5.56 9.12
C THR A 206 -6.93 -5.06 7.82
N PRO A 207 -6.06 -5.86 7.15
CA PRO A 207 -5.48 -5.49 5.85
C PRO A 207 -6.54 -5.06 4.85
N GLU A 208 -7.66 -5.79 4.84
CA GLU A 208 -8.77 -5.54 3.94
C GLU A 208 -9.54 -4.25 4.25
N ILE A 209 -9.72 -3.90 5.52
CA ILE A 209 -10.31 -2.60 5.89
C ILE A 209 -9.33 -1.48 5.54
N SER A 210 -8.05 -1.67 5.82
CA SER A 210 -6.98 -0.70 5.55
C SER A 210 -6.93 -0.27 4.08
N ILE A 211 -6.85 -1.23 3.15
CA ILE A 211 -6.81 -0.91 1.72
C ILE A 211 -8.10 -0.21 1.23
N ARG A 212 -9.27 -0.55 1.79
CA ARG A 212 -10.54 0.10 1.45
C ARG A 212 -10.59 1.54 1.98
N LEU A 213 -10.14 1.78 3.21
CA LEU A 213 -10.05 3.12 3.79
C LEU A 213 -9.08 4.01 3.02
N ILE A 214 -7.90 3.49 2.68
CA ILE A 214 -6.89 4.21 1.88
C ILE A 214 -7.49 4.60 0.52
N ALA A 215 -8.04 3.64 -0.23
CA ALA A 215 -8.64 3.89 -1.54
C ALA A 215 -9.82 4.88 -1.47
N PHE A 216 -10.71 4.70 -0.50
CA PHE A 216 -11.88 5.57 -0.34
C PHE A 216 -11.50 7.00 0.04
N SER A 217 -10.57 7.18 1.00
CA SER A 217 -10.10 8.52 1.40
C SER A 217 -9.44 9.26 0.23
N PHE A 218 -8.59 8.58 -0.54
CA PHE A 218 -7.94 9.14 -1.73
C PHE A 218 -8.96 9.56 -2.79
N LEU A 219 -9.95 8.70 -3.07
CA LEU A 219 -11.00 9.02 -4.05
C LEU A 219 -11.86 10.21 -3.59
N LEU A 220 -12.24 10.25 -2.32
CA LEU A 220 -12.99 11.38 -1.76
C LEU A 220 -12.23 12.70 -1.89
N ARG A 221 -10.91 12.71 -1.60
CA ARG A 221 -10.08 13.90 -1.81
C ARG A 221 -9.96 14.26 -3.29
N SER A 222 -9.80 13.27 -4.17
CA SER A 222 -9.66 13.48 -5.62
C SER A 222 -10.91 14.10 -6.25
N LYS A 223 -12.09 13.90 -5.65
CA LYS A 223 -13.33 14.60 -6.06
C LYS A 223 -13.33 16.10 -5.70
N LYS A 224 -12.51 16.55 -4.75
CA LYS A 224 -12.40 17.95 -4.30
C LYS A 224 -11.29 18.71 -5.03
N SER A 225 -10.09 18.11 -5.11
CA SER A 225 -8.93 18.70 -5.77
C SER A 225 -8.11 17.61 -6.47
N ARG A 226 -7.42 17.99 -7.56
CA ARG A 226 -6.51 17.08 -8.27
C ARG A 226 -5.11 17.19 -7.67
N PHE A 227 -4.89 16.46 -6.58
CA PHE A 227 -3.62 16.47 -5.84
C PHE A 227 -2.62 15.38 -6.30
N ALA A 228 -3.10 14.31 -6.94
CA ALA A 228 -2.29 13.21 -7.44
C ALA A 228 -2.92 12.54 -8.66
N SER A 229 -2.09 12.01 -9.56
CA SER A 229 -2.54 11.28 -10.76
C SER A 229 -2.84 9.80 -10.49
N GLU A 230 -2.20 9.20 -9.50
CA GLU A 230 -2.33 7.78 -9.18
C GLU A 230 -2.08 7.51 -7.70
N LEU A 231 -2.87 6.60 -7.13
CA LEU A 231 -2.62 5.96 -5.83
C LEU A 231 -2.17 4.52 -6.05
N ARG A 232 -1.02 4.15 -5.50
CA ARG A 232 -0.56 2.76 -5.38
C ARG A 232 -0.63 2.31 -3.94
N ILE A 233 -1.56 1.40 -3.64
CA ILE A 233 -1.58 0.71 -2.36
C ILE A 233 -0.63 -0.48 -2.47
N VAL A 234 0.48 -0.44 -1.74
CA VAL A 234 1.57 -1.42 -1.84
C VAL A 234 1.40 -2.49 -0.77
N VAL A 235 1.20 -3.72 -1.21
CA VAL A 235 1.09 -4.91 -0.38
C VAL A 235 2.43 -5.61 -0.37
N HIS A 236 3.04 -5.75 0.81
CA HIS A 236 4.27 -6.52 0.93
C HIS A 236 4.02 -7.99 0.51
N PRO A 237 4.95 -8.67 -0.20
CA PRO A 237 4.71 -10.03 -0.69
C PRO A 237 4.26 -11.04 0.38
N SER A 238 4.72 -10.90 1.62
CA SER A 238 4.33 -11.77 2.75
C SER A 238 2.88 -11.56 3.23
N GLU A 239 2.21 -10.50 2.78
CA GLU A 239 0.85 -10.15 3.20
C GLU A 239 -0.18 -10.32 2.09
N ARG A 240 0.28 -10.71 0.90
CA ARG A 240 -0.57 -10.93 -0.28
C ARG A 240 -1.76 -11.83 0.01
N ASP A 241 -1.53 -12.91 0.74
CA ASP A 241 -2.57 -13.93 1.02
C ASP A 241 -3.59 -13.48 2.07
N LYS A 242 -3.33 -12.36 2.77
CA LYS A 242 -4.27 -11.77 3.73
C LYS A 242 -5.32 -10.89 3.07
N ILE A 243 -5.25 -10.68 1.75
CA ILE A 243 -6.11 -9.77 1.01
C ILE A 243 -6.82 -10.53 -0.11
N ASN A 244 -8.15 -10.40 -0.17
CA ASN A 244 -8.93 -10.88 -1.29
C ASN A 244 -8.91 -9.89 -2.47
N PHE A 245 -8.00 -10.11 -3.43
CA PHE A 245 -7.80 -9.21 -4.58
C PHE A 245 -9.06 -9.05 -5.46
N PRO A 246 -9.79 -10.13 -5.84
CA PRO A 246 -11.05 -10.00 -6.55
C PRO A 246 -12.10 -9.15 -5.83
N GLU A 247 -12.21 -9.30 -4.51
CA GLU A 247 -13.16 -8.52 -3.71
C GLU A 247 -12.76 -7.05 -3.64
N PHE A 248 -11.47 -6.76 -3.49
CA PHE A 248 -10.98 -5.39 -3.56
C PHE A 248 -11.20 -4.77 -4.95
N GLN A 249 -11.02 -5.52 -6.04
CA GLN A 249 -11.38 -5.05 -7.38
C GLN A 249 -12.87 -4.75 -7.49
N ALA A 250 -13.74 -5.60 -6.96
CA ALA A 250 -15.19 -5.36 -6.96
C ALA A 250 -15.55 -4.08 -6.19
N PHE A 251 -14.89 -3.84 -5.06
CA PHE A 251 -15.00 -2.60 -4.30
C PHE A 251 -14.56 -1.37 -5.11
N LEU A 252 -13.39 -1.41 -5.77
CA LEU A 252 -12.94 -0.29 -6.61
C LEU A 252 -13.95 0.02 -7.73
N THR A 253 -14.53 -1.01 -8.35
CA THR A 253 -15.56 -0.87 -9.39
C THR A 253 -16.84 -0.22 -8.84
N SER A 254 -17.29 -0.59 -7.64
CA SER A 254 -18.51 0.00 -7.05
C SER A 254 -18.36 1.48 -6.74
N LEU A 255 -17.16 1.92 -6.36
CA LEU A 255 -16.84 3.34 -6.16
C LEU A 255 -16.93 4.16 -7.45
N ALA A 256 -16.69 3.55 -8.62
CA ALA A 256 -16.79 4.25 -9.91
C ALA A 256 -18.23 4.44 -10.39
N ALA A 257 -19.16 3.64 -9.87
CA ALA A 257 -20.59 3.71 -10.18
C ALA A 257 -21.35 4.74 -9.30
N SER A 258 -20.67 5.38 -8.34
CA SER A 258 -21.22 6.30 -7.32
C SER A 258 -20.82 7.75 -7.56
#